data_AF-A0A8S3H0E0-F1
#
_entry.id   AF-A0A8S3H0E0-F1
#
_cell.length_a   1.000
_cell.length_b   1.000
_cell.length_c   1.000
_cell.angle_alpha   90.00
_cell.angle_beta   90.00
_cell.angle_gamma   90.00
#
_symmetry.space_group_name_H-M   'P 1'
#
loop_
_entity.id
_entity.type
_entity.pdbx_description
1 polymer ?
#
loop_
_entity_poly.entity_id
_entity_poly.type
_entity_poly.pdbx_seq_one_letter_code
_entity_poly.pdbx_strand_id
1 'polypeptide(L)'
;MPSKATVFNSKCDIAWELSSGAKNVAYYSFDGIHLALCGFGNVAGNMEIWNMKDRKRISQIDALDTTHFQWCYDNFHFVTATT
;
A
#
# COMPACT_ATOMS: atom_id res chain seq x y z
N MET A 1 14.38 -9.52 0.34
CA MET A 1 14.64 -8.65 -0.82
C MET A 1 14.00 -7.30 -0.53
N PRO A 2 14.77 -6.26 -0.17
CA PRO A 2 14.21 -4.94 0.12
C PRO A 2 13.78 -4.26 -1.19
N SER A 3 12.57 -3.73 -1.22
CA SER A 3 12.06 -2.90 -2.31
C SER A 3 11.81 -1.48 -1.80
N LYS A 4 11.80 -0.52 -2.71
CA LYS A 4 11.47 0.89 -2.42
C LYS A 4 10.38 1.32 -3.39
N ALA A 5 9.35 1.98 -2.88
CA ALA A 5 8.27 2.53 -3.69
C ALA A 5 8.48 4.03 -3.93
N THR A 6 8.23 4.47 -5.17
CA THR A 6 8.31 5.88 -5.57
C THR A 6 7.01 6.27 -6.25
N VAL A 7 6.42 7.38 -5.82
CA VAL A 7 5.20 7.95 -6.38
C VAL A 7 5.59 9.05 -7.34
N PHE A 8 5.02 9.00 -8.53
CA PHE A 8 5.24 9.98 -9.59
C PHE A 8 3.99 10.85 -9.77
N ASN A 9 4.19 12.10 -10.19
CA ASN A 9 3.08 12.97 -10.60
C ASN A 9 2.70 12.72 -12.07
N SER A 10 1.69 13.44 -12.57
CA SER A 10 1.23 13.34 -13.97
C SER A 10 2.26 13.81 -15.02
N LYS A 11 3.34 14.48 -14.60
CA LYS A 11 4.46 14.88 -15.44
C LYS A 11 5.64 13.90 -15.36
N CYS A 12 5.46 12.77 -14.66
CA CYS A 12 6.50 11.78 -14.38
C CYS A 12 7.66 12.30 -13.51
N ASP A 13 7.47 13.39 -12.77
CA ASP A 13 8.43 13.80 -11.75
C ASP A 13 8.24 12.98 -10.48
N ILE A 14 9.33 12.76 -9.73
CA ILE A 14 9.29 12.12 -8.42
C ILE A 14 8.51 13.02 -7.45
N ALA A 15 7.30 12.60 -7.12
CA ALA A 15 6.45 13.32 -6.18
C ALA A 15 6.79 12.93 -4.74
N TRP A 16 7.10 11.66 -4.48
CA TRP A 16 7.40 11.14 -3.15
C TRP A 16 8.19 9.83 -3.20
N GLU A 17 9.07 9.65 -2.24
CA GLU A 17 9.75 8.37 -2.01
C GLU A 17 9.32 7.79 -0.66
N LEU A 18 8.89 6.53 -0.66
CA LEU A 18 8.51 5.81 0.55
C LEU A 18 9.71 5.01 1.12
N SER A 19 9.57 4.57 2.37
CA SER A 19 10.59 3.77 3.04
C SER A 19 10.83 2.43 2.34
N SER A 20 12.05 1.92 2.47
CA SER A 20 12.41 0.59 2.01
C SER A 20 11.70 -0.48 2.85
N GLY A 21 11.23 -1.55 2.23
CA GLY A 21 10.55 -2.64 2.91
C GLY A 21 10.32 -3.85 2.02
N ALA A 22 9.88 -4.96 2.60
CA ALA A 22 9.46 -6.12 1.82
C ALA A 22 8.04 -5.89 1.28
N LYS A 23 7.94 -5.22 0.13
CA LYS A 23 6.66 -4.82 -0.50
C LYS A 23 6.69 -5.13 -2.01
N ASN A 24 5.59 -5.61 -2.57
CA ASN A 24 5.51 -5.96 -3.99
C ASN A 24 4.22 -5.47 -4.68
N VAL A 25 3.23 -5.00 -3.92
CA VAL A 25 1.96 -4.53 -4.47
C VAL A 25 1.55 -3.20 -3.83
N ALA A 26 0.79 -2.42 -4.59
CA ALA A 26 0.32 -1.10 -4.21
C ALA A 26 -1.14 -0.92 -4.65
N TYR A 27 -1.99 -0.41 -3.75
CA TYR A 27 -3.41 -0.16 -4.01
C TYR A 27 -3.82 1.22 -3.51
N TYR A 28 -4.35 2.06 -4.39
CA TYR A 28 -5.00 3.30 -4.01
C TYR A 28 -6.46 3.06 -3.63
N SER A 29 -6.94 3.79 -2.61
CA SER A 29 -8.37 3.97 -2.39
C SER A 29 -9.01 4.69 -3.58
N PHE A 30 -10.34 4.64 -3.70
CA PHE A 30 -11.06 5.24 -4.82
C PHE A 30 -10.89 6.76 -4.88
N ASP A 31 -10.78 7.42 -3.73
CA ASP A 31 -10.48 8.86 -3.63
C ASP A 31 -9.00 9.21 -3.86
N GLY A 32 -8.10 8.22 -3.93
CA GLY A 32 -6.66 8.40 -4.06
C GLY A 32 -5.95 8.96 -2.83
N ILE A 33 -6.64 9.11 -1.68
CA ILE A 33 -6.06 9.67 -0.45
C ILE A 33 -5.27 8.62 0.32
N HIS A 34 -5.67 7.36 0.26
CA HIS A 34 -5.04 6.26 0.97
C HIS A 34 -4.28 5.36 -0.01
N LEU A 35 -3.04 5.04 0.34
CA LEU A 35 -2.20 4.09 -0.38
C LEU A 35 -1.87 2.91 0.53
N ALA A 36 -2.30 1.71 0.15
CA ALA A 36 -1.82 0.48 0.74
C ALA A 36 -0.57 0.00 0.00
N LEU A 37 0.55 -0.13 0.72
CA LEU A 37 1.74 -0.84 0.24
C LEU A 37 1.84 -2.16 0.99
N CYS A 38 1.81 -3.27 0.25
CA CYS A 38 1.76 -4.60 0.85
C CYS A 38 2.86 -5.51 0.29
N GLY A 39 3.28 -6.46 1.12
CA GLY A 39 3.99 -7.64 0.68
C GLY A 39 3.02 -8.81 0.71
N PHE A 40 2.58 -9.31 -0.45
CA PHE A 40 1.66 -10.44 -0.56
C PHE A 40 2.28 -11.63 -1.30
N GLY A 41 1.66 -12.80 -1.12
CA GLY A 41 2.18 -14.06 -1.65
C GLY A 41 3.48 -14.48 -0.97
N ASN A 42 4.57 -14.60 -1.73
CA ASN A 42 5.88 -15.02 -1.21
C ASN A 42 6.65 -13.93 -0.44
N VAL A 43 6.04 -12.76 -0.24
CA VAL A 43 6.62 -11.67 0.56
C VAL A 43 5.85 -11.62 1.87
N ALA A 44 6.57 -11.58 2.99
CA ALA A 44 5.96 -11.56 4.32
C ALA A 44 4.89 -10.45 4.39
N GLY A 45 3.67 -10.86 4.75
CA GLY A 45 2.35 -10.20 4.72
C GLY A 45 2.19 -8.79 5.29
N ASN A 46 3.27 -8.06 5.50
CA ASN A 46 3.27 -6.78 6.17
C ASN A 46 2.72 -5.71 5.22
N MET A 47 1.65 -5.04 5.65
CA MET A 47 0.92 -4.03 4.92
C MET A 47 1.02 -2.69 5.64
N GLU A 48 1.24 -1.62 4.88
CA GLU A 48 1.28 -0.26 5.39
C GLU A 48 0.25 0.60 4.67
N ILE A 49 -0.52 1.35 5.45
CA ILE A 49 -1.47 2.33 4.91
C ILE A 49 -0.89 3.72 5.08
N TRP A 50 -0.80 4.45 3.98
CA TRP A 50 -0.22 5.78 3.90
C TRP A 50 -1.28 6.81 3.53
N ASN A 51 -1.25 7.97 4.18
CA ASN A 51 -2.00 9.15 3.76
C ASN A 51 -1.18 9.89 2.71
N MET A 52 -1.72 10.05 1.51
CA MET A 52 -1.04 10.66 0.37
C MET A 52 -1.01 12.18 0.44
N LYS A 53 -1.99 12.79 1.12
CA LYS A 53 -2.06 14.24 1.32
C LYS A 53 -1.03 14.69 2.36
N ASP A 54 -1.01 14.01 3.49
CA ASP A 54 -0.12 14.32 4.62
C ASP A 54 1.24 13.62 4.52
N ARG A 55 1.40 12.68 3.57
CA ARG A 55 2.63 11.89 3.35
C ARG A 55 3.12 11.20 4.62
N LYS A 56 2.19 10.60 5.36
CA LYS A 56 2.45 9.95 6.64
C LYS A 56 1.86 8.55 6.67
N ARG A 57 2.55 7.63 7.36
CA ARG A 57 2.03 6.28 7.60
C ARG A 57 0.93 6.38 8.65
N ILE A 58 -0.26 5.91 8.31
CA ILE A 58 -1.44 5.91 9.19
C ILE A 58 -1.48 4.62 10.01
N SER A 59 -1.16 3.49 9.37
CA SER A 59 -1.25 2.18 10.00
C SER A 59 -0.24 1.20 9.41
N GLN A 60 0.10 0.18 10.22
CA GLN A 60 0.88 -0.98 9.83
C GLN A 60 0.17 -2.22 10.35
N ILE A 61 -0.05 -3.19 9.46
CA ILE A 61 -0.91 -4.36 9.70
C ILE A 61 -0.15 -5.61 9.24
N ASP A 62 -0.19 -6.67 10.05
CA ASP A 62 0.29 -7.99 9.66
C ASP A 62 -0.84 -8.77 8.99
N ALA A 63 -0.82 -8.81 7.66
CA ALA A 63 -1.78 -9.53 6.82
C ALA A 63 -1.10 -10.77 6.24
N LEU A 64 -0.83 -11.75 7.10
CA LEU A 64 -0.12 -12.99 6.75
C LEU A 64 -0.85 -13.76 5.65
N ASP A 65 -0.08 -14.36 4.75
CA ASP A 65 -0.53 -15.22 3.64
C ASP A 65 -1.67 -14.63 2.79
N THR A 66 -1.79 -13.30 2.76
CA THR A 66 -2.81 -12.63 1.96
C THR A 66 -2.46 -12.77 0.48
N THR A 67 -3.43 -13.20 -0.31
CA THR A 67 -3.33 -13.32 -1.77
C THR A 67 -4.20 -12.27 -2.48
N HIS A 68 -5.19 -11.71 -1.79
CA HIS A 68 -6.11 -10.71 -2.31
C HIS A 68 -6.34 -9.54 -1.35
N PHE A 69 -6.45 -8.34 -1.91
CA PHE A 69 -6.80 -7.11 -1.19
C PHE A 69 -7.73 -6.25 -2.04
N GLN A 70 -8.72 -5.64 -1.39
CA GLN A 70 -9.59 -4.67 -2.03
C GLN A 70 -10.07 -3.62 -1.05
N TRP A 71 -10.02 -2.35 -1.48
CA TRP A 71 -10.67 -1.25 -0.79
C TRP A 71 -12.19 -1.32 -0.93
N CYS A 72 -12.91 -1.05 0.15
CA CYS A 72 -14.34 -0.76 0.08
C CYS A 72 -14.55 0.62 -0.57
N TYR A 73 -15.72 0.82 -1.18
CA TYR A 73 -16.04 2.06 -1.89
C TYR A 73 -16.12 3.30 -0.97
N ASP A 74 -16.23 3.09 0.34
CA ASP A 74 -16.23 4.16 1.34
C ASP A 74 -14.84 4.77 1.62
N ASN A 75 -13.76 4.18 1.09
CA ASN A 75 -12.36 4.58 1.30
C ASN A 75 -11.83 4.42 2.73
N PHE A 76 -12.61 3.85 3.65
CA PHE A 76 -12.21 3.66 5.05
C PHE A 76 -12.00 2.19 5.40
N HIS A 77 -12.76 1.30 4.78
CA HIS A 77 -12.66 -0.13 4.99
C HIS A 77 -11.94 -0.81 3.83
N PHE A 78 -11.37 -1.98 4.10
CA PHE A 78 -10.79 -2.86 3.10
C PHE A 78 -10.96 -4.31 3.56
N VAL A 79 -10.83 -5.24 2.61
CA VAL A 79 -10.88 -6.68 2.86
C VAL A 79 -9.60 -7.31 2.34
N THR A 80 -9.03 -8.20 3.14
CA THR A 80 -7.97 -9.13 2.74
C THR A 80 -8.51 -10.55 2.69
N ALA A 81 -8.02 -11.36 1.77
CA ALA A 81 -8.38 -12.77 1.68
C ALA A 81 -7.18 -13.63 1.27
N THR A 82 -7.28 -14.91 1.64
CA THR A 82 -6.36 -15.99 1.27
C THR A 82 -7.17 -17.07 0.56
N THR A 83 -6.65 -17.56 -0.55
CA THR A 83 -7.28 -18.55 -1.43
C THR A 83 -6.40 -19.76 -1.61
#